data_AF-A0A6B3NSS5-F1
#
_entry.id   AF-A0A6B3NSS5-F1
#
_cell.length_a   1.000
_cell.length_b   1.000
_cell.length_c   1.000
_cell.angle_alpha   90.00
_cell.angle_beta   90.00
_cell.angle_gamma   90.00
#
_symmetry.space_group_name_H-M   'P 1'
#
loop_
_entity.id
_entity.type
_entity.pdbx_description
1 polymer ?
#
loop_
_entity_poly.entity_id
_entity_poly.type
_entity_poly.pdbx_seq_one_letter_code
_entity_poly.pdbx_strand_id
1 'polypeptide(L)'
;MTAFNYNRLNKDDAAVLLVDHQAGLLSLVRDIEPDRFKNNVLALADLAKFFNLPTILTTSFEQGPNGPLVPELKALFPDAPYIARPGQINAWD
;
A
#
# COMPACT_ATOMS: atom_id res chain seq x y z
N MET A 1 -23.88 -13.60 27.60
CA MET A 1 -23.70 -13.40 26.15
C MET A 1 -22.99 -12.07 25.97
N THR A 2 -21.81 -12.06 25.35
CA THR A 2 -21.15 -10.81 24.97
C THR A 2 -21.87 -10.22 23.76
N ALA A 3 -22.35 -8.98 23.87
CA ALA A 3 -22.94 -8.28 22.73
C ALA A 3 -21.87 -8.05 21.66
N PHE A 4 -22.24 -8.17 20.38
CA PHE A 4 -21.36 -7.83 19.27
C PHE A 4 -20.99 -6.34 19.34
N ASN A 5 -19.68 -6.04 19.28
CA ASN A 5 -19.19 -4.67 19.19
C ASN A 5 -18.76 -4.36 17.75
N TYR A 6 -19.32 -3.31 17.16
CA TYR A 6 -18.96 -2.91 15.80
C TYR A 6 -17.76 -1.95 15.81
N ASN A 7 -16.57 -2.49 15.62
CA ASN A 7 -15.32 -1.74 15.50
C ASN A 7 -15.19 -1.14 14.09
N ARG A 8 -15.91 -0.04 13.83
CA ARG A 8 -15.81 0.71 12.56
C ARG A 8 -14.48 1.45 12.45
N LEU A 9 -14.04 1.74 11.22
CA LEU A 9 -12.89 2.61 10.98
C LEU A 9 -13.11 4.00 11.57
N ASN A 10 -12.07 4.54 12.19
CA ASN A 10 -12.00 5.91 12.69
C ASN A 10 -10.77 6.59 12.08
N LYS A 11 -10.97 7.72 11.40
CA LYS A 11 -9.87 8.45 10.76
C LYS A 11 -8.80 8.93 11.74
N ASP A 12 -9.18 9.14 13.00
CA ASP A 12 -8.27 9.63 14.05
C ASP A 12 -7.53 8.48 14.76
N ASP A 13 -7.82 7.22 14.39
CA ASP A 13 -7.25 5.99 14.99
C ASP A 13 -6.95 4.94 13.90
N ALA A 14 -6.46 5.39 12.75
CA ALA A 14 -6.15 4.54 11.61
C ALA A 14 -4.86 4.98 10.91
N ALA A 15 -4.21 4.03 10.24
CA ALA A 15 -3.07 4.24 9.36
C ALA A 15 -3.25 3.37 8.09
N VAL A 16 -2.56 3.75 7.02
CA VAL A 16 -2.57 3.01 5.74
C VAL A 16 -1.17 2.46 5.45
N LEU A 17 -1.11 1.17 5.18
CA LEU A 17 0.13 0.48 4.81
C LEU A 17 0.02 0.06 3.34
N LEU A 18 0.86 0.63 2.47
CA LEU A 18 0.94 0.28 1.06
C LEU A 18 2.14 -0.63 0.82
N VAL A 19 1.86 -1.94 0.79
CA VAL A 19 2.87 -2.99 0.72
C VAL A 19 3.06 -3.42 -0.73
N ASP A 20 4.29 -3.28 -1.24
CA ASP A 20 4.82 -3.98 -2.42
C ASP A 20 4.04 -3.81 -3.73
N HIS A 21 3.43 -2.63 -3.94
CA HIS A 21 2.81 -2.26 -5.22
C HIS A 21 3.87 -1.90 -6.27
N GLN A 22 4.70 -2.89 -6.62
CA GLN A 22 5.88 -2.75 -7.46
C GLN A 22 5.64 -3.23 -8.90
N ALA A 23 6.25 -2.56 -9.88
CA ALA A 23 5.95 -2.78 -11.30
C ALA A 23 6.08 -4.25 -11.75
N GLY A 24 7.07 -5.00 -11.24
CA GLY A 24 7.24 -6.42 -11.54
C GLY A 24 6.16 -7.28 -10.89
N LEU A 25 5.86 -7.06 -9.61
CA LEU A 25 4.84 -7.82 -8.88
C LEU A 25 3.42 -7.58 -9.41
N LEU A 26 3.12 -6.37 -9.89
CA LEU A 26 1.83 -6.05 -10.51
C LEU A 26 1.53 -6.93 -11.74
N SER A 27 2.54 -7.38 -12.47
CA SER A 27 2.36 -8.29 -13.62
C SER A 27 1.90 -9.71 -13.23
N LEU A 28 2.03 -10.05 -11.95
CA LEU A 28 1.63 -11.34 -11.38
C LEU A 28 0.18 -11.35 -10.88
N VAL A 29 -0.45 -10.18 -10.73
CA VAL A 29 -1.87 -10.05 -10.39
C VAL A 29 -2.71 -10.49 -11.60
N ARG A 30 -3.58 -11.48 -11.41
CA ARG A 30 -4.38 -12.10 -12.49
C ARG A 30 -5.86 -12.31 -12.15
N ASP A 31 -6.23 -12.08 -10.90
CA ASP A 31 -7.59 -12.16 -10.39
C ASP A 31 -8.38 -10.86 -10.62
N ILE A 32 -7.70 -9.75 -10.91
CA ILE A 32 -8.28 -8.45 -11.23
C ILE A 32 -7.61 -7.91 -12.50
N GLU A 33 -8.40 -7.38 -13.42
CA GLU A 33 -7.90 -6.73 -14.64
C GLU A 33 -6.93 -5.57 -14.31
N PRO A 34 -5.79 -5.43 -15.02
CA PRO A 34 -4.72 -4.50 -14.66
C PRO A 34 -5.16 -3.04 -14.46
N ASP A 35 -6.00 -2.51 -15.37
CA ASP A 35 -6.47 -1.12 -15.30
C ASP A 35 -7.36 -0.89 -14.06
N ARG A 36 -8.23 -1.86 -13.77
CA ARG A 36 -9.09 -1.81 -12.58
C ARG A 36 -8.27 -1.93 -11.31
N PHE A 37 -7.27 -2.81 -11.30
CA PHE A 37 -6.37 -2.98 -10.17
C PHE A 37 -5.63 -1.66 -9.88
N LYS A 38 -4.99 -1.08 -10.89
CA LYS A 38 -4.29 0.20 -10.76
C LYS A 38 -5.21 1.30 -10.26
N ASN A 39 -6.41 1.43 -10.83
CA ASN A 39 -7.38 2.42 -10.39
C ASN A 39 -7.79 2.26 -8.93
N ASN A 40 -8.01 1.02 -8.46
CA ASN A 40 -8.38 0.76 -7.07
C ASN A 40 -7.26 1.11 -6.08
N VAL A 41 -6.01 0.82 -6.43
CA VAL A 41 -4.83 1.17 -5.62
C VAL A 41 -4.69 2.69 -5.49
N LEU A 42 -4.84 3.41 -6.60
CA LEU A 42 -4.79 4.87 -6.59
C LEU A 42 -5.98 5.47 -5.83
N ALA A 43 -7.17 4.88 -5.93
CA ALA A 43 -8.32 5.32 -5.14
C ALA A 43 -8.09 5.15 -3.63
N LEU A 44 -7.49 4.03 -3.18
CA LEU A 44 -7.11 3.85 -1.77
C LEU A 44 -6.08 4.90 -1.33
N ALA A 45 -5.08 5.17 -2.18
CA ALA A 45 -4.06 6.17 -1.93
C ALA A 45 -4.67 7.60 -1.82
N ASP A 46 -5.58 7.96 -2.72
CA ASP A 46 -6.30 9.23 -2.67
C ASP A 46 -7.16 9.35 -1.41
N LEU A 47 -7.82 8.27 -0.97
CA LEU A 47 -8.57 8.26 0.28
C LEU A 47 -7.66 8.48 1.50
N ALA A 48 -6.52 7.79 1.55
CA ALA A 48 -5.54 7.94 2.62
C ALA A 48 -5.04 9.39 2.71
N LYS A 49 -4.74 10.01 1.57
CA LYS A 49 -4.37 11.43 1.48
C LYS A 49 -5.51 12.36 1.88
N PHE A 50 -6.73 12.13 1.37
CA PHE A 50 -7.90 12.96 1.63
C PHE A 50 -8.23 13.04 3.13
N PHE A 51 -8.13 11.92 3.83
CA PHE A 51 -8.36 11.86 5.28
C PHE A 51 -7.14 12.23 6.12
N ASN A 52 -6.00 12.56 5.50
CA ASN A 52 -4.71 12.82 6.16
C ASN A 52 -4.26 11.66 7.06
N LEU A 53 -4.46 10.42 6.61
CA LEU A 53 -4.07 9.25 7.40
C LEU A 53 -2.54 9.07 7.35
N PRO A 54 -1.90 8.73 8.49
CA PRO A 54 -0.52 8.26 8.49
C PRO A 54 -0.37 7.12 7.48
N THR A 55 0.52 7.30 6.50
CA THR A 55 0.71 6.35 5.41
C THR A 55 2.16 5.89 5.37
N ILE A 56 2.38 4.58 5.27
CA ILE A 56 3.70 3.97 5.15
C ILE A 56 3.79 3.24 3.81
N LEU A 57 4.90 3.46 3.11
CA LEU A 57 5.23 2.78 1.86
C LEU A 57 6.33 1.75 2.13
N THR A 58 6.18 0.55 1.60
CA THR A 58 7.25 -0.45 1.67
C THR A 58 7.33 -1.27 0.40
N THR A 59 8.54 -1.71 0.07
CA THR A 59 8.84 -2.57 -1.08
C THR A 59 9.67 -3.77 -0.66
N SER A 60 9.61 -4.84 -1.44
CA SER A 60 10.47 -6.02 -1.31
C SER A 60 11.38 -6.14 -2.53
N PHE A 61 12.69 -6.18 -2.30
CA PHE A 61 13.72 -6.40 -3.32
C PHE A 61 13.54 -5.52 -4.58
N GLU A 62 13.38 -4.21 -4.38
CA GLU A 62 12.95 -3.27 -5.44
C GLU A 62 13.97 -3.03 -6.55
N GLN A 63 15.25 -3.30 -6.30
CA GLN A 63 16.31 -3.27 -7.31
C GLN A 63 16.39 -4.58 -8.12
N GLY A 64 15.61 -5.59 -7.74
CA GLY A 64 15.55 -6.90 -8.39
C GLY A 64 14.35 -7.05 -9.33
N PRO A 65 13.93 -8.30 -9.62
CA PRO A 65 12.82 -8.58 -10.54
C PRO A 65 11.47 -8.00 -10.10
N ASN A 66 11.28 -7.72 -8.80
CA ASN A 66 10.07 -7.08 -8.29
C ASN A 66 9.92 -5.65 -8.81
N GLY A 67 11.03 -4.97 -9.12
CA GLY A 67 11.05 -3.62 -9.68
C GLY A 67 10.68 -2.53 -8.67
N PRO A 68 10.64 -1.26 -9.12
CA PRO A 68 10.35 -0.13 -8.24
C PRO A 68 8.87 -0.10 -7.83
N LEU A 69 8.56 0.55 -6.70
CA LEU A 69 7.19 0.97 -6.38
C LEU A 69 6.62 1.83 -7.52
N VAL A 70 5.33 1.70 -7.80
CA VAL A 70 4.65 2.54 -8.80
C VAL A 70 4.90 4.05 -8.53
N PRO A 71 5.31 4.83 -9.54
CA PRO A 71 5.70 6.23 -9.35
C PRO A 71 4.63 7.11 -8.73
N GLU A 72 3.36 6.83 -9.02
CA GLU A 72 2.22 7.59 -8.53
C GLU A 72 2.14 7.58 -7.00
N LEU A 73 2.43 6.45 -6.35
CA LEU A 73 2.41 6.35 -4.89
C LEU A 73 3.54 7.17 -4.25
N LYS A 74 4.76 7.14 -4.82
CA LYS A 74 5.88 7.96 -4.34
C LYS A 74 5.59 9.46 -4.52
N ALA A 75 4.98 9.84 -5.64
CA ALA A 75 4.60 11.21 -5.93
C ALA A 75 3.47 11.71 -5.02
N LEU A 76 2.52 10.84 -4.65
CA LEU A 76 1.40 11.20 -3.79
C LEU A 76 1.82 11.38 -2.33
N PHE A 77 2.81 10.60 -1.88
CA PHE A 77 3.32 10.59 -0.51
C PHE A 77 4.85 10.77 -0.46
N PRO A 78 5.37 11.95 -0.84
CA PRO A 78 6.82 12.19 -0.89
C PRO A 78 7.49 12.14 0.49
N ASP A 79 6.74 12.48 1.55
CA ASP A 79 7.25 12.57 2.93
C ASP A 79 6.84 11.36 3.80
N ALA A 80 6.13 10.38 3.23
CA ALA A 80 5.77 9.17 3.97
C ALA A 80 7.02 8.33 4.26
N PRO A 81 7.07 7.62 5.40
CA PRO A 81 8.10 6.62 5.64
C PRO A 81 8.15 5.62 4.48
N TYR A 82 9.32 5.52 3.85
CA TYR A 82 9.58 4.62 2.74
C TYR A 82 10.61 3.57 3.14
N ILE A 83 10.17 2.31 3.23
CA ILE A 83 10.98 1.20 3.73
C ILE A 83 11.24 0.21 2.59
N ALA A 84 12.44 0.30 1.99
CA ALA A 84 12.89 -0.64 0.98
C ALA A 84 13.53 -1.88 1.64
N ARG A 85 12.79 -2.99 1.67
CA ARG A 85 13.26 -4.24 2.30
C ARG A 85 14.16 -4.99 1.31
N PRO A 86 15.42 -5.33 1.67
CA PRO A 86 16.36 -5.97 0.74
C PRO A 86 15.95 -7.40 0.35
N GLY A 87 15.15 -8.08 1.17
CA GLY A 87 14.67 -9.44 0.87
C GLY A 87 13.64 -10.03 1.84
N GLN A 88 13.28 -9.30 2.91
CA GLN A 88 12.25 -9.73 3.86
C GLN A 88 10.89 -9.78 3.14
N ILE A 89 10.30 -10.96 3.12
CA ILE A 89 8.96 -11.17 2.55
C ILE A 89 7.94 -10.56 3.49
N ASN A 90 7.95 -10.96 4.77
CA ASN A 90 7.13 -10.34 5.79
C ASN A 90 7.66 -8.94 6.11
N ALA A 91 6.79 -7.93 6.03
CA ALA A 91 7.16 -6.54 6.31
C ALA A 91 7.38 -6.26 7.81
N TRP A 92 7.06 -7.22 8.68
CA TRP A 92 7.21 -7.12 10.12
C TRP A 92 8.49 -7.75 10.69
N ASP A 93 9.28 -8.42 9.84
CA ASP A 93 10.58 -9.01 10.19
C ASP A 93 11.71 -7.96 10.08
#